data_AF-A0A231PMC6-F1
#
_entry.id   AF-A0A231PMC6-F1
#
_cell.length_a   1.000
_cell.length_b   1.000
_cell.length_c   1.000
_cell.angle_alpha   90.00
_cell.angle_beta   90.00
_cell.angle_gamma   90.00
#
_symmetry.space_group_name_H-M   'P 1'
#
loop_
_entity.id
_entity.type
_entity.pdbx_description
1 polymer ?
#
loop_
_entity_poly.entity_id
_entity_poly.type
_entity_poly.pdbx_seq_one_letter_code
_entity_poly.pdbx_strand_id
1 'polypeptide(L)'
;MAMEALGRSFDVSIGAAPVDLSTAAVTGKRVSLRNAGGCTILVVKGAGTAGDDPTLTLKQHTASSAGTTANLAIIDHYYLKTEATLDGDEQWTKVTQSAAATIADPGGAGTSAESQQIIAIEVDARSLSDGYDYISLDVADVGTNAQLGAVLYLLRDLTTSRAPEKLIAPLS
;
A
#
# COMPACT_ATOMS: atom_id res chain seq x y z
N MET A 1 28.35 7.44 13.47
CA MET A 1 27.83 6.97 12.17
C MET A 1 26.35 6.68 12.35
N ALA A 2 25.50 7.12 11.42
CA ALA A 2 24.08 6.76 11.46
C ALA A 2 23.95 5.25 11.19
N MET A 3 23.17 4.54 11.99
CA MET A 3 22.90 3.12 11.76
C MET A 3 21.90 2.98 10.60
N GLU A 4 22.17 2.03 9.71
CA GLU A 4 21.31 1.73 8.55
C GLU A 4 19.84 1.57 8.98
N ALA A 5 18.91 2.03 8.13
CA ALA A 5 17.49 1.97 8.44
C ALA A 5 16.87 0.62 8.06
N LEU A 6 17.35 -0.02 6.99
CA LEU A 6 16.92 -1.36 6.60
C LEU A 6 17.27 -2.36 7.70
N GLY A 7 16.31 -3.23 8.04
CA GLY A 7 16.38 -4.20 9.13
C GLY A 7 16.29 -3.58 10.53
N ARG A 8 16.86 -2.38 10.75
CA ARG A 8 16.71 -1.67 12.02
C ARG A 8 15.31 -1.10 12.20
N SER A 9 14.85 -0.34 11.23
CA SER A 9 13.61 0.43 11.27
C SER A 9 12.52 -0.21 10.43
N PHE A 10 12.87 -0.74 9.26
CA PHE A 10 11.91 -1.36 8.37
C PHE A 10 12.51 -2.49 7.52
N ASP A 11 11.65 -3.35 7.00
CA ASP A 11 11.89 -4.19 5.82
C ASP A 11 11.00 -3.70 4.67
N VAL A 12 11.36 -4.00 3.43
CA VAL A 12 10.62 -3.61 2.24
C VAL A 12 10.23 -4.82 1.40
N SER A 13 8.97 -4.87 0.98
CA SER A 13 8.45 -5.88 0.06
C SER A 13 7.65 -5.24 -1.06
N ILE A 14 7.52 -5.97 -2.16
CA ILE A 14 6.68 -5.55 -3.27
C ILE A 14 5.25 -6.09 -3.06
N GLY A 15 4.27 -5.19 -3.06
CA GLY A 15 2.85 -5.53 -3.19
C GLY A 15 2.48 -5.78 -4.65
N ALA A 16 2.90 -4.86 -5.52
CA ALA A 16 2.79 -4.96 -6.97
C ALA A 16 4.00 -4.27 -7.60
N ALA A 17 4.69 -4.98 -8.51
CA ALA A 17 5.74 -4.36 -9.32
C ALA A 17 5.11 -3.28 -10.24
N PRO A 18 5.89 -2.31 -10.74
CA PRO A 18 5.40 -1.34 -11.70
C PRO A 18 4.64 -2.02 -12.85
N VAL A 19 3.39 -1.62 -13.03
CA VAL A 19 2.47 -2.20 -14.00
C VAL A 19 1.52 -1.13 -14.53
N ASP A 20 0.99 -1.33 -15.73
CA ASP A 20 -0.10 -0.53 -16.26
C ASP A 20 -1.43 -0.98 -15.66
N LEU A 21 -2.03 -0.10 -14.84
CA LEU A 21 -3.25 -0.35 -14.09
C LEU A 21 -4.50 -0.47 -14.98
N SER A 22 -4.42 -0.13 -16.27
CA SER A 22 -5.51 -0.24 -17.25
C SER A 22 -5.61 -1.62 -17.91
N THR A 23 -4.62 -2.49 -17.67
CA THR A 23 -4.57 -3.80 -18.33
C THR A 23 -5.43 -4.86 -17.63
N ALA A 24 -5.50 -4.78 -16.30
CA ALA A 24 -6.35 -5.58 -15.43
C ALA A 24 -6.25 -5.06 -13.99
N ALA A 25 -7.24 -5.43 -13.16
CA ALA A 25 -7.13 -5.25 -11.72
C ALA A 25 -5.89 -5.97 -11.15
N VAL A 26 -5.16 -5.28 -10.27
CA VAL A 26 -3.95 -5.76 -9.62
C VAL A 26 -4.31 -6.34 -8.26
N THR A 27 -4.09 -7.63 -8.08
CA THR A 27 -4.16 -8.25 -6.75
C THR A 27 -2.82 -8.09 -6.03
N GLY A 28 -2.83 -7.48 -4.85
CA GLY A 28 -1.63 -7.27 -4.06
C GLY A 28 -1.06 -8.59 -3.57
N LYS A 29 0.27 -8.69 -3.59
CA LYS A 29 0.97 -9.79 -2.90
C LYS A 29 0.67 -9.74 -1.41
N ARG A 30 0.57 -10.90 -0.78
CA ARG A 30 0.28 -10.99 0.66
C ARG A 30 1.56 -10.89 1.46
N VAL A 31 1.59 -9.96 2.42
CA VAL A 31 2.72 -9.77 3.32
C VAL A 31 2.32 -10.12 4.74
N SER A 32 3.18 -10.87 5.44
CA SER A 32 2.97 -11.29 6.82
C SER A 32 3.27 -10.16 7.81
N LEU A 33 2.41 -9.96 8.81
CA LEU A 33 2.65 -9.06 9.93
C LEU A 33 3.10 -9.79 11.20
N ARG A 34 3.32 -11.12 11.17
CA ARG A 34 3.69 -11.92 12.35
C ARG A 34 4.96 -11.44 13.07
N ASN A 35 5.89 -10.85 12.33
CA ASN A 35 7.20 -10.40 12.83
C ASN A 35 7.36 -8.86 12.80
N ALA A 36 6.25 -8.12 12.72
CA ALA A 36 6.24 -6.67 12.59
C ALA A 36 5.13 -6.07 13.47
N GLY A 37 5.34 -4.88 14.02
CA GLY A 37 4.29 -4.14 14.72
C GLY A 37 3.26 -3.52 13.77
N GLY A 38 3.63 -3.33 12.50
CA GLY A 38 2.73 -2.83 11.47
C GLY A 38 3.40 -2.71 10.11
N CYS A 39 2.66 -2.15 9.16
CA CYS A 39 3.14 -1.89 7.81
C CYS A 39 2.65 -0.51 7.33
N THR A 40 3.58 0.27 6.78
CA THR A 40 3.24 1.43 5.95
C THR A 40 3.18 0.94 4.50
N ILE A 41 2.00 1.01 3.89
CA ILE A 41 1.80 0.68 2.48
C ILE A 41 1.99 1.96 1.67
N LEU A 42 2.89 1.94 0.70
CA LEU A 42 3.07 3.02 -0.27
C LEU A 42 2.51 2.61 -1.63
N VAL A 43 1.65 3.44 -2.19
CA VAL A 43 1.24 3.37 -3.60
C VAL A 43 1.91 4.52 -4.32
N VAL A 44 2.59 4.22 -5.43
CA VAL A 44 3.14 5.21 -6.34
C VAL A 44 2.41 5.06 -7.66
N LYS A 45 1.91 6.16 -8.20
CA LYS A 45 1.29 6.14 -9.53
C LYS A 45 1.67 7.35 -10.37
N GLY A 46 1.67 7.13 -11.69
CA GLY A 46 1.73 8.16 -12.69
C GLY A 46 0.40 8.91 -12.83
N ALA A 47 0.45 10.02 -13.56
CA ALA A 47 -0.75 10.64 -14.12
C ALA A 47 -1.33 9.72 -15.21
N GLY A 48 -2.66 9.69 -15.27
CA GLY A 48 -3.49 8.99 -16.25
C GLY A 48 -4.50 9.97 -16.87
N THR A 49 -5.67 9.47 -17.24
CA THR A 49 -6.74 10.27 -17.86
C THR A 49 -7.82 10.60 -16.85
N ALA A 50 -8.39 11.81 -16.90
CA ALA A 50 -9.47 12.24 -16.01
C ALA A 50 -10.62 11.21 -16.00
N GLY A 51 -11.07 10.82 -14.81
CA GLY A 51 -12.10 9.81 -14.58
C GLY A 51 -11.60 8.36 -14.51
N ASP A 52 -10.33 8.09 -14.84
CA ASP A 52 -9.68 6.79 -14.63
C ASP A 52 -9.02 6.74 -13.24
N ASP A 53 -9.81 7.04 -12.20
CA ASP A 53 -9.34 7.14 -10.82
C ASP A 53 -9.07 5.76 -10.21
N PRO A 54 -7.88 5.52 -9.63
CA PRO A 54 -7.55 4.22 -9.06
C PRO A 54 -8.30 3.96 -7.76
N THR A 55 -9.02 2.85 -7.69
CA THR A 55 -9.63 2.38 -6.44
C THR A 55 -8.67 1.41 -5.73
N LEU A 56 -8.31 1.73 -4.49
CA LEU A 56 -7.44 0.91 -3.63
C LEU A 56 -8.29 0.16 -2.60
N THR A 57 -8.04 -1.13 -2.39
CA THR A 57 -8.75 -1.93 -1.37
C THR A 57 -7.80 -2.73 -0.49
N LEU A 58 -7.82 -2.47 0.81
CA LEU A 58 -7.06 -3.18 1.82
C LEU A 58 -7.75 -4.48 2.24
N LYS A 59 -6.99 -5.56 2.19
CA LYS A 59 -7.46 -6.91 2.54
C LYS A 59 -6.58 -7.52 3.62
N GLN A 60 -7.18 -8.44 4.37
CA GLN A 60 -6.51 -9.33 5.30
C GLN A 60 -6.69 -10.79 4.87
N HIS A 61 -5.69 -11.62 5.18
CA HIS A 61 -5.68 -13.05 4.85
C HIS A 61 -5.16 -13.94 5.98
N THR A 62 -5.63 -15.19 6.01
CA THR A 62 -5.19 -16.20 6.99
C THR A 62 -3.97 -17.01 6.53
N ALA A 63 -3.49 -16.77 5.30
CA ALA A 63 -2.35 -17.48 4.72
C ALA A 63 -1.65 -16.64 3.63
N SER A 64 -0.38 -16.92 3.36
CA SER A 64 0.42 -16.29 2.30
C SER A 64 -0.10 -16.59 0.89
N SER A 65 -0.83 -17.70 0.72
CA SER A 65 -1.57 -18.05 -0.49
C SER A 65 -2.82 -18.86 -0.12
N ALA A 66 -3.84 -18.90 -0.98
CA ALA A 66 -5.13 -19.54 -0.70
C ALA A 66 -5.80 -19.01 0.59
N GLY A 67 -6.42 -19.85 1.43
CA GLY A 67 -7.01 -19.43 2.71
C GLY A 67 -8.18 -18.44 2.61
N THR A 68 -8.59 -17.91 3.75
CA THR A 68 -9.69 -16.94 3.84
C THR A 68 -9.18 -15.54 3.57
N THR A 69 -9.96 -14.76 2.82
CA THR A 69 -9.70 -13.35 2.51
C THR A 69 -10.89 -12.53 2.93
N ALA A 70 -10.65 -11.40 3.57
CA ALA A 70 -11.68 -10.44 3.94
C ALA A 70 -11.17 -8.99 3.74
N ASN A 71 -12.11 -8.07 3.55
CA ASN A 71 -11.79 -6.64 3.56
C ASN A 71 -11.40 -6.22 4.98
N LEU A 72 -10.36 -5.41 5.11
CA LEU A 72 -9.91 -4.86 6.39
C LEU A 72 -10.32 -3.38 6.47
N ALA A 73 -11.48 -3.11 7.08
CA ALA A 73 -12.12 -1.80 7.07
C ALA A 73 -11.62 -0.88 8.18
N ILE A 74 -10.36 -0.44 8.08
CA ILE A 74 -9.69 0.36 9.12
C ILE A 74 -9.17 1.71 8.61
N ILE A 75 -9.28 1.99 7.30
CA ILE A 75 -8.75 3.21 6.70
C ILE A 75 -9.75 4.33 6.98
N ASP A 76 -9.51 5.09 8.04
CA ASP A 76 -10.18 6.35 8.34
C ASP A 76 -9.35 7.56 7.88
N HIS A 77 -8.07 7.35 7.56
CA HIS A 77 -7.21 8.33 6.92
C HIS A 77 -6.07 7.68 6.14
N TYR A 78 -5.49 8.48 5.26
CA TYR A 78 -4.25 8.20 4.55
C TYR A 78 -3.49 9.49 4.32
N TYR A 79 -2.22 9.38 3.92
CA TYR A 79 -1.40 10.53 3.56
C TYR A 79 -1.15 10.55 2.05
N LEU A 80 -1.14 11.74 1.46
CA LEU A 80 -1.02 11.93 0.03
C LEU A 80 0.01 13.03 -0.28
N LYS A 81 0.92 12.72 -1.21
CA LYS A 81 1.61 13.69 -2.06
C LYS A 81 0.99 13.64 -3.44
N THR A 82 0.70 14.79 -4.04
CA THR A 82 0.07 14.89 -5.36
C THR A 82 0.59 16.10 -6.11
N GLU A 83 0.96 15.91 -7.38
CA GLU A 83 1.39 16.99 -8.27
C GLU A 83 1.28 16.54 -9.74
N ALA A 84 1.24 17.47 -10.70
CA ALA A 84 1.33 17.13 -12.12
C ALA A 84 2.60 16.32 -12.45
N THR A 85 3.72 16.62 -11.80
CA THR A 85 4.96 15.85 -11.87
C THR A 85 5.67 15.98 -10.54
N LEU A 86 5.78 14.87 -9.80
CA LEU A 86 6.45 14.87 -8.50
C LEU A 86 7.95 15.09 -8.70
N ASP A 87 8.51 16.06 -7.99
CA ASP A 87 9.94 16.39 -8.01
C ASP A 87 10.57 16.40 -6.60
N GLY A 88 9.75 16.18 -5.58
CA GLY A 88 10.18 15.98 -4.20
C GLY A 88 10.07 17.21 -3.31
N ASP A 89 9.54 18.34 -3.80
CA ASP A 89 9.26 19.53 -2.99
C ASP A 89 7.89 19.46 -2.26
N GLU A 90 7.05 18.48 -2.62
CA GLU A 90 5.68 18.40 -2.12
C GLU A 90 5.63 18.00 -0.63
N GLN A 91 4.56 18.43 0.04
CA GLN A 91 4.29 18.06 1.42
C GLN A 91 3.23 16.97 1.52
N TRP A 92 3.32 16.12 2.54
CA TRP A 92 2.28 15.16 2.84
C TRP A 92 1.03 15.87 3.37
N THR A 93 -0.10 15.58 2.74
CA THR A 93 -1.43 16.00 3.22
C THR A 93 -2.15 14.81 3.85
N LYS A 94 -2.90 15.03 4.92
CA LYS A 94 -3.75 14.00 5.52
C LYS A 94 -5.14 14.10 4.90
N VAL A 95 -5.61 13.00 4.31
CA VAL A 95 -6.99 12.85 3.82
C VAL A 95 -7.75 11.95 4.78
N THR A 96 -8.96 12.33 5.17
CA THR A 96 -9.79 11.58 6.11
C THR A 96 -11.07 11.09 5.45
N GLN A 97 -11.54 9.92 5.84
CA GLN A 97 -12.79 9.31 5.40
C GLN A 97 -13.46 8.55 6.55
N SER A 98 -14.70 8.11 6.35
CA SER A 98 -15.26 7.09 7.26
C SER A 98 -14.43 5.81 7.14
N ALA A 99 -14.17 5.14 8.27
CA ALA A 99 -13.39 3.92 8.30
C ALA A 99 -13.92 2.91 7.26
N ALA A 100 -13.09 2.59 6.28
CA ALA A 100 -13.43 1.68 5.21
C ALA A 100 -12.21 0.84 4.82
N ALA A 101 -12.43 -0.19 4.02
CA ALA A 101 -11.33 -0.95 3.42
C ALA A 101 -10.85 -0.30 2.12
N THR A 102 -11.65 0.60 1.55
CA THR A 102 -11.49 1.10 0.19
C THR A 102 -11.26 2.60 0.18
N ILE A 103 -10.34 3.03 -0.69
CA ILE A 103 -10.14 4.42 -1.12
C ILE A 103 -10.55 4.46 -2.59
N ALA A 104 -11.68 5.07 -2.91
CA ALA A 104 -12.25 5.04 -4.27
C ALA A 104 -11.64 6.08 -5.22
N ASP A 105 -11.02 7.12 -4.67
CA ASP A 105 -10.48 8.27 -5.41
C ASP A 105 -9.40 8.96 -4.54
N PRO A 106 -8.13 8.53 -4.64
CA PRO A 106 -7.04 8.98 -3.78
C PRO A 106 -6.67 10.47 -4.00
N GLY A 107 -7.44 11.39 -3.44
CA GLY A 107 -7.26 12.83 -3.67
C GLY A 107 -8.58 13.58 -3.63
N GLY A 108 -9.67 12.84 -3.87
CA GLY A 108 -11.02 13.37 -3.88
C GLY A 108 -11.34 14.16 -5.14
N ALA A 109 -12.62 14.45 -5.29
CA ALA A 109 -13.20 15.26 -6.37
C ALA A 109 -13.10 14.69 -7.79
N GLY A 110 -12.74 13.42 -7.97
CA GLY A 110 -12.68 12.74 -9.27
C GLY A 110 -11.55 13.26 -10.16
N THR A 111 -10.47 13.73 -9.54
CA THR A 111 -9.32 14.35 -10.22
C THR A 111 -7.99 13.69 -9.86
N SER A 112 -8.03 12.49 -9.25
CA SER A 112 -6.81 11.83 -8.80
C SER A 112 -6.03 11.29 -9.98
N ALA A 113 -6.70 10.88 -11.05
CA ALA A 113 -6.07 10.33 -12.23
C ALA A 113 -5.09 11.30 -12.89
N GLU A 114 -5.40 12.60 -12.96
CA GLU A 114 -4.64 13.61 -13.71
C GLU A 114 -3.29 14.00 -13.08
N SER A 115 -2.98 13.52 -11.87
CA SER A 115 -1.75 13.85 -11.14
C SER A 115 -0.89 12.61 -10.85
N GLN A 116 0.42 12.80 -10.74
CA GLN A 116 1.28 11.82 -10.08
C GLN A 116 1.03 11.85 -8.58
N GLN A 117 1.05 10.67 -7.95
CA GLN A 117 0.72 10.58 -6.53
C GLN A 117 1.58 9.56 -5.79
N ILE A 118 1.87 9.86 -4.52
CA ILE A 118 2.34 8.91 -3.52
C ILE A 118 1.32 8.87 -2.39
N ILE A 119 0.77 7.69 -2.14
CA ILE A 119 -0.25 7.46 -1.13
C ILE A 119 0.34 6.56 -0.04
N ALA A 120 0.25 6.96 1.22
CA ALA A 120 0.69 6.19 2.36
C ALA A 120 -0.49 5.78 3.25
N ILE A 121 -0.63 4.47 3.47
CA ILE A 121 -1.65 3.87 4.34
C ILE A 121 -0.93 3.18 5.50
N GLU A 122 -1.32 3.51 6.73
CA GLU A 122 -0.77 2.91 7.94
C GLU A 122 -1.64 1.74 8.42
N VAL A 123 -1.03 0.57 8.59
CA VAL A 123 -1.70 -0.63 9.10
C VAL A 123 -0.99 -1.11 10.35
N ASP A 124 -1.70 -1.17 11.48
CA ASP A 124 -1.20 -1.79 12.71
C ASP A 124 -1.49 -3.29 12.68
N ALA A 125 -0.54 -4.12 13.10
CA ALA A 125 -0.74 -5.57 13.13
C ALA A 125 -1.89 -5.99 14.06
N ARG A 126 -2.17 -5.18 15.10
CA ARG A 126 -3.28 -5.40 16.05
C ARG A 126 -4.66 -5.09 15.47
N SER A 127 -4.72 -4.47 14.30
CA SER A 127 -5.97 -4.21 13.59
C SER A 127 -6.51 -5.44 12.85
N LEU A 128 -5.69 -6.49 12.69
CA LEU A 128 -6.13 -7.73 12.08
C LEU A 128 -7.15 -8.46 12.96
N SER A 129 -8.12 -9.08 12.30
CA SER A 129 -9.07 -9.95 12.99
C SER A 129 -8.39 -11.25 13.42
N ASP A 130 -8.95 -11.93 14.44
CA ASP A 130 -8.40 -13.19 14.94
C ASP A 130 -8.21 -14.22 13.83
N GLY A 131 -7.02 -14.83 13.78
CA GLY A 131 -6.63 -15.82 12.77
C GLY A 131 -6.13 -15.25 11.44
N TYR A 132 -6.09 -13.93 11.28
CA TYR A 132 -5.49 -13.26 10.13
C TYR A 132 -4.09 -12.77 10.48
N ASP A 133 -3.14 -13.04 9.58
CA ASP A 133 -1.73 -12.75 9.78
C ASP A 133 -1.10 -11.96 8.62
N TYR A 134 -1.84 -11.83 7.51
CA TYR A 134 -1.34 -11.26 6.27
C TYR A 134 -2.23 -10.11 5.80
N ILE A 135 -1.64 -9.14 5.12
CA ILE A 135 -2.37 -8.07 4.42
C ILE A 135 -2.00 -8.05 2.94
N SER A 136 -2.88 -7.46 2.13
CA SER A 136 -2.56 -7.03 0.77
C SER A 136 -3.33 -5.75 0.44
N LEU A 137 -2.86 -5.05 -0.58
CA LEU A 137 -3.55 -3.89 -1.15
C LEU A 137 -3.80 -4.18 -2.62
N ASP A 138 -5.08 -4.29 -2.98
CA ASP A 138 -5.51 -4.45 -4.35
C ASP A 138 -5.73 -3.08 -4.98
N VAL A 139 -5.45 -2.99 -6.29
CA VAL A 139 -5.75 -1.82 -7.11
C VAL A 139 -6.74 -2.26 -8.19
N ALA A 140 -7.90 -1.63 -8.24
CA ALA A 140 -8.87 -1.88 -9.29
C ALA A 140 -8.31 -1.49 -10.66
N ASP A 141 -8.88 -2.07 -11.70
CA ASP A 141 -8.67 -1.62 -13.08
C ASP A 141 -9.12 -0.16 -13.19
N VAL A 142 -8.25 0.71 -13.70
CA VAL A 142 -8.50 2.16 -13.79
C VAL A 142 -9.35 2.53 -15.00
N GLY A 143 -9.57 1.61 -15.95
CA GLY A 143 -10.29 1.88 -17.18
C GLY A 143 -9.41 1.68 -18.41
N THR A 144 -9.64 2.48 -19.45
CA THR A 144 -9.08 2.20 -20.79
C THR A 144 -7.76 2.89 -21.10
N ASN A 145 -7.33 3.87 -20.30
CA ASN A 145 -6.12 4.64 -20.58
C ASN A 145 -4.99 4.25 -19.64
N ALA A 146 -3.79 4.15 -20.20
CA ALA A 146 -2.61 3.72 -19.45
C ALA A 146 -2.37 4.61 -18.23
N GLN A 147 -2.17 3.96 -17.08
CA GLN A 147 -1.73 4.62 -15.85
C GLN A 147 -0.79 3.67 -15.13
N LEU A 148 0.50 4.04 -15.03
CA LEU A 148 1.48 3.20 -14.36
C LEU A 148 1.35 3.31 -12.84
N GLY A 149 1.41 2.18 -12.15
CA GLY A 149 1.34 2.12 -10.70
C GLY A 149 2.21 1.03 -10.09
N ALA A 150 2.59 1.22 -8.82
CA ALA A 150 3.32 0.25 -8.02
C ALA A 150 2.85 0.29 -6.55
N VAL A 151 2.97 -0.83 -5.85
CA VAL A 151 2.66 -0.94 -4.42
C VAL A 151 3.88 -1.50 -3.70
N LEU A 152 4.32 -0.80 -2.65
CA LEU A 152 5.41 -1.18 -1.76
C LEU A 152 4.88 -1.34 -0.34
N TYR A 153 5.38 -2.35 0.36
CA TYR A 153 5.12 -2.56 1.79
C TYR A 153 6.38 -2.26 2.57
N LEU A 154 6.28 -1.35 3.53
CA LEU A 154 7.33 -1.06 4.50
C LEU A 154 6.91 -1.67 5.84
N LEU A 155 7.41 -2.87 6.14
CA LEU A 155 7.18 -3.52 7.42
C LEU A 155 7.99 -2.80 8.49
N ARG A 156 7.34 -2.35 9.57
CA ARG A 156 7.98 -1.56 10.63
C ARG A 156 7.86 -2.25 11.98
N ASP A 157 8.66 -1.80 12.93
CA ASP A 157 8.72 -2.34 14.29
C ASP A 157 9.04 -3.85 14.29
N LEU A 158 10.05 -4.24 13.50
CA LEU A 158 10.46 -5.63 13.30
C LEU A 158 10.89 -6.28 14.62
N THR A 159 10.33 -7.44 14.93
CA THR A 159 10.59 -8.17 16.19
C THR A 159 11.67 -9.25 16.05
N THR A 160 12.02 -9.62 14.81
CA THR A 160 13.00 -10.67 14.51
C THR A 160 13.95 -10.25 13.39
N SER A 161 15.15 -10.82 13.36
CA SER A 161 16.09 -10.74 12.21
C SER A 161 16.33 -9.35 11.63
N ARG A 162 16.89 -8.45 12.44
CA ARG A 162 17.02 -7.01 12.15
C ARG A 162 18.29 -6.58 11.41
N ALA A 163 19.14 -7.54 11.02
CA ALA A 163 20.26 -7.27 10.11
C ALA A 163 19.76 -7.40 8.66
N PRO A 164 20.08 -6.47 7.73
CA PRO A 164 19.58 -6.51 6.36
C PRO A 164 19.69 -7.87 5.67
N GLU A 165 20.85 -8.53 5.79
CA GLU A 165 21.14 -9.82 5.18
C GLU A 165 20.48 -11.02 5.89
N LYS A 166 19.81 -10.78 7.02
CA LYS A 166 19.09 -11.78 7.81
C LYS A 166 17.58 -11.61 7.77
N LEU A 167 17.06 -10.55 7.13
CA LEU A 167 15.63 -10.30 7.04
C LEU A 167 14.89 -11.52 6.49
N ILE A 168 13.77 -11.84 7.12
CA ILE A 168 12.93 -12.97 6.75
C ILE A 168 12.11 -12.58 5.53
N ALA A 169 11.96 -13.49 4.57
CA ALA A 169 11.14 -13.24 3.39
C ALA A 169 9.72 -12.80 3.78
N PRO A 170 9.25 -11.60 3.38
CA PRO A 170 7.98 -11.05 3.86
C PRO A 170 6.73 -11.83 3.42
N LEU A 171 6.85 -12.66 2.38
CA LEU A 171 5.77 -13.47 1.82
C LEU A 171 5.73 -14.91 2.37
N SER A 172 6.70 -15.33 3.18
CA SER A 172 6.71 -16.67 3.78
C SER A 172 5.81 -16.77 5.01
#